data_AF-A0A7Y3JJE6-F1
#
_entry.id   AF-A0A7Y3JJE6-F1
#
_cell.length_a   1.000
_cell.length_b   1.000
_cell.length_c   1.000
_cell.angle_alpha   90.00
_cell.angle_beta   90.00
_cell.angle_gamma   90.00
#
_symmetry.space_group_name_H-M   'P 1'
#
loop_
_entity.id
_entity.type
_entity.pdbx_description
1 polymer ?
#
loop_
_entity_poly.entity_id
_entity_poly.type
_entity_poly.pdbx_seq_one_letter_code
_entity_poly.pdbx_strand_id
1 'polypeptide(L)'
;MERSFFIGLFSEYDSFIGSLLKAIYMCKPTLYKGIRREIALTDLLSFQNLDDVKKDMLEKEIDSFRRESYIEQISELERKFDIKTLKAFPEWSSFVEISQRRNVMTHNDGRVSQQYIMVCEGAGVKFDPKPMIGDELEITPEYLFNAIFVVSKVGYMLAHTLWRKVLVGELQEANEAMNETIYELLMRKRWTSAAAFGEFGLTDPMTKSIEEITQKIRVINTAIGLKHAKRKSDADALLNSFDWSACIRDFKLAIEVLKENYSEAAQIMRDIGKKGELVHQLAYHDWPLFEEFRGRREFQEAYEEIYKVPFLEKVSNEAQVASKKLKQTKLESLFSSGGSQVKKAAPKKAAPKKAVPKKAVPK
;
A
#
# COMPACT_ATOMS: atom_id res chain seq x y z
N MET A 1 1.77 11.46 19.82
CA MET A 1 1.75 10.12 19.19
C MET A 1 1.98 10.23 17.68
N GLU A 2 1.31 11.20 17.08
CA GLU A 2 1.38 11.71 15.72
C GLU A 2 2.80 11.97 15.24
N ARG A 3 3.64 12.66 16.03
CA ARG A 3 5.07 12.89 15.71
C ARG A 3 5.84 11.59 15.50
N SER A 4 5.60 10.57 16.31
CA SER A 4 6.26 9.26 16.18
C SER A 4 5.79 8.52 14.93
N PHE A 5 4.49 8.54 14.62
CA PHE A 5 3.97 7.97 13.37
C PHE A 5 4.49 8.71 12.13
N PHE A 6 4.58 10.03 12.20
CA PHE A 6 5.10 10.87 11.14
C PHE A 6 6.58 10.57 10.84
N ILE A 7 7.40 10.42 11.86
CA ILE A 7 8.80 10.00 11.69
C ILE A 7 8.86 8.56 11.15
N GLY A 8 8.03 7.66 11.70
CA GLY A 8 7.95 6.26 11.26
C GLY A 8 7.56 6.09 9.80
N LEU A 9 6.67 6.94 9.27
CA LEU A 9 6.32 6.97 7.84
C LEU A 9 7.55 7.11 6.94
N PHE A 10 8.51 7.94 7.35
CA PHE A 10 9.75 8.12 6.60
C PHE A 10 10.74 6.98 6.78
N SER A 11 10.75 6.33 7.95
CA SER A 11 11.48 5.06 8.12
C SER A 11 10.95 3.96 7.19
N GLU A 12 9.63 3.87 7.03
CA GLU A 12 9.00 2.95 6.07
C GLU A 12 9.34 3.33 4.62
N TYR A 13 9.32 4.62 4.29
CA TYR A 13 9.76 5.09 2.96
C TYR A 13 11.23 4.77 2.68
N ASP A 14 12.14 5.01 3.63
CA ASP A 14 13.57 4.70 3.49
C ASP A 14 13.81 3.19 3.32
N SER A 15 13.06 2.36 4.05
CA SER A 15 13.08 0.90 3.91
C SER A 15 12.56 0.45 2.55
N PHE A 16 11.45 1.04 2.09
CA PHE A 16 10.86 0.78 0.80
C PHE A 16 11.80 1.13 -0.35
N ILE A 17 12.38 2.34 -0.35
CA ILE A 17 13.30 2.76 -1.41
C ILE A 17 14.57 1.90 -1.42
N GLY A 18 15.10 1.55 -0.25
CA GLY A 18 16.21 0.60 -0.16
C GLY A 18 15.86 -0.75 -0.78
N SER A 19 14.70 -1.29 -0.47
CA SER A 19 14.22 -2.57 -1.02
C SER A 19 13.98 -2.51 -2.53
N LEU A 20 13.38 -1.40 -3.02
CA LEU A 20 13.15 -1.14 -4.43
C LEU A 20 14.48 -1.09 -5.21
N LEU A 21 15.48 -0.38 -4.70
CA LEU A 21 16.80 -0.32 -5.32
C LEU A 21 17.48 -1.69 -5.33
N LYS A 22 17.40 -2.45 -4.24
CA LYS A 22 17.92 -3.83 -4.21
C LYS A 22 17.29 -4.69 -5.30
N ALA A 23 15.95 -4.67 -5.40
CA ALA A 23 15.23 -5.42 -6.41
C ALA A 23 15.64 -5.01 -7.85
N ILE A 24 15.73 -3.71 -8.13
CA ILE A 24 16.16 -3.18 -9.42
C ILE A 24 17.56 -3.68 -9.82
N TYR A 25 18.52 -3.64 -8.89
CA TYR A 25 19.88 -4.11 -9.14
C TYR A 25 19.97 -5.62 -9.34
N MET A 26 19.18 -6.38 -8.58
CA MET A 26 19.09 -7.83 -8.72
C MET A 26 18.50 -8.23 -10.08
N CYS A 27 17.44 -7.55 -10.53
CA CYS A 27 16.81 -7.83 -11.83
C CYS A 27 17.64 -7.30 -13.01
N LYS A 28 18.44 -6.24 -12.82
CA LYS A 28 19.33 -5.69 -13.86
C LYS A 28 20.79 -5.58 -13.39
N PRO A 29 21.54 -6.70 -13.33
CA PRO A 29 22.91 -6.72 -12.82
C PRO A 29 23.91 -5.85 -13.58
N THR A 30 23.58 -5.40 -14.80
CA THR A 30 24.44 -4.47 -15.54
C THR A 30 24.58 -3.10 -14.84
N LEU A 31 23.64 -2.74 -13.96
CA LEU A 31 23.69 -1.52 -13.15
C LEU A 31 24.84 -1.50 -12.14
N TYR A 32 25.36 -2.66 -11.72
CA TYR A 32 26.53 -2.73 -10.83
C TYR A 32 27.77 -2.04 -11.42
N LYS A 33 27.89 -2.00 -12.76
CA LYS A 33 28.99 -1.28 -13.43
C LYS A 33 29.01 0.22 -13.13
N GLY A 34 27.87 0.78 -12.72
CA GLY A 34 27.75 2.18 -12.32
C GLY A 34 28.15 2.46 -10.88
N ILE A 35 28.35 1.44 -10.04
CA ILE A 35 28.77 1.62 -8.65
C ILE A 35 30.26 1.91 -8.62
N ARG A 36 30.62 3.09 -8.09
CA ARG A 36 32.00 3.54 -7.92
C ARG A 36 32.36 3.52 -6.44
N ARG A 37 32.71 2.34 -5.94
CA ARG A 37 33.18 2.14 -4.55
C ARG A 37 34.51 1.41 -4.54
N GLU A 38 35.39 1.85 -3.67
CA GLU A 38 36.67 1.19 -3.40
C GLU A 38 36.49 0.13 -2.31
N ILE A 39 37.25 -0.96 -2.42
CA ILE A 39 37.31 -2.03 -1.42
C ILE A 39 38.77 -2.31 -1.09
N ALA A 40 39.08 -2.38 0.21
CA ALA A 40 40.42 -2.78 0.65
C ALA A 40 40.66 -4.25 0.30
N LEU A 41 41.89 -4.61 -0.08
CA LEU A 41 42.24 -5.99 -0.43
C LEU A 41 41.97 -6.96 0.74
N THR A 42 42.19 -6.52 1.98
CA THR A 42 41.90 -7.30 3.19
C THR A 42 40.42 -7.68 3.30
N ASP A 43 39.53 -6.74 2.98
CA ASP A 43 38.09 -6.97 3.01
C ASP A 43 37.68 -7.85 1.84
N LEU A 44 38.25 -7.63 0.65
CA LEU A 44 37.99 -8.45 -0.54
C LEU A 44 38.32 -9.93 -0.28
N LEU A 45 39.45 -10.20 0.38
CA LEU A 45 39.87 -11.56 0.74
C LEU A 45 38.98 -12.22 1.82
N SER A 46 38.14 -11.45 2.53
CA SER A 46 37.22 -11.98 3.53
C SER A 46 35.90 -12.51 2.94
N PHE A 47 35.57 -12.15 1.70
CA PHE A 47 34.36 -12.62 1.02
C PHE A 47 34.54 -14.01 0.41
N GLN A 48 33.46 -14.82 0.41
CA GLN A 48 33.50 -16.17 -0.15
C GLN A 48 33.53 -16.18 -1.68
N ASN A 49 32.86 -15.21 -2.30
CA ASN A 49 32.71 -15.12 -3.75
C ASN A 49 32.41 -13.67 -4.18
N LEU A 50 32.47 -13.42 -5.49
CA LEU A 50 32.24 -12.10 -6.06
C LEU A 50 30.80 -11.60 -5.85
N ASP A 51 29.82 -12.48 -5.73
CA ASP A 51 28.42 -12.07 -5.54
C ASP A 51 28.19 -11.51 -4.13
N ASP A 52 28.90 -12.04 -3.13
CA ASP A 52 28.86 -11.47 -1.78
C ASP A 52 29.51 -10.08 -1.73
N VAL A 53 30.59 -9.86 -2.51
CA VAL A 53 31.19 -8.53 -2.69
C VAL A 53 30.17 -7.57 -3.35
N LYS A 54 29.49 -8.00 -4.41
CA LYS A 54 28.45 -7.18 -5.07
C LYS A 54 27.34 -6.80 -4.10
N LYS A 55 26.84 -7.73 -3.29
CA LYS A 55 25.79 -7.46 -2.30
C LYS A 55 26.25 -6.43 -1.25
N ASP A 56 27.45 -6.59 -0.70
CA ASP A 56 28.02 -5.62 0.26
C ASP A 56 28.18 -4.22 -0.35
N MET A 57 28.72 -4.15 -1.58
CA MET A 57 28.87 -2.88 -2.29
C MET A 57 27.53 -2.20 -2.57
N LEU A 58 26.51 -2.98 -2.93
CA LEU A 58 25.16 -2.45 -3.14
C LEU A 58 24.53 -1.98 -1.84
N GLU A 59 24.71 -2.70 -0.73
CA GLU A 59 24.19 -2.27 0.57
C GLU A 59 24.80 -0.93 0.97
N LYS A 60 26.13 -0.78 0.86
CA LYS A 60 26.83 0.47 1.12
C LYS A 60 26.38 1.60 0.19
N GLU A 61 26.09 1.29 -1.07
CA GLU A 61 25.54 2.25 -2.04
C GLU A 61 24.17 2.76 -1.62
N ILE A 62 23.29 1.84 -1.25
CA ILE A 62 21.94 2.17 -0.80
C ILE A 62 21.97 2.92 0.54
N ASP A 63 22.88 2.57 1.44
CA ASP A 63 23.08 3.30 2.70
C ASP A 63 23.53 4.74 2.48
N SER A 64 24.46 4.98 1.55
CA SER A 64 24.84 6.35 1.19
C SER A 64 23.67 7.09 0.56
N PHE A 65 22.98 6.48 -0.40
CA PHE A 65 21.80 7.07 -1.04
C PHE A 65 20.73 7.49 -0.01
N ARG A 66 20.41 6.64 0.97
CA ARG A 66 19.40 6.93 2.00
C ARG A 66 19.77 8.06 2.95
N ARG A 67 21.06 8.40 3.07
CA ARG A 67 21.54 9.51 3.92
C ARG A 67 21.38 10.87 3.24
N GLU A 68 21.25 10.88 1.92
CA GLU A 68 21.00 12.11 1.18
C GLU A 68 19.62 12.68 1.51
N SER A 69 19.46 13.99 1.30
CA SER A 69 18.14 14.60 1.40
C SER A 69 17.18 13.98 0.37
N TYR A 70 15.89 13.92 0.66
CA TYR A 70 14.93 13.33 -0.28
C TYR A 70 14.88 14.02 -1.63
N ILE A 71 15.17 15.33 -1.70
CA ILE A 71 15.29 16.04 -2.97
C ILE A 71 16.47 15.48 -3.76
N GLU A 72 17.62 15.30 -3.11
CA GLU A 72 18.83 14.76 -3.74
C GLU A 72 18.67 13.29 -4.13
N GLN A 73 18.01 12.48 -3.29
CA GLN A 73 17.65 11.11 -3.65
C GLN A 73 16.90 11.06 -4.99
N ILE A 74 15.87 11.92 -5.15
CA ILE A 74 15.11 11.98 -6.41
C ILE A 74 15.99 12.49 -7.56
N SER A 75 16.79 13.55 -7.35
CA SER A 75 17.76 14.06 -8.34
C SER A 75 18.74 12.97 -8.81
N GLU A 76 19.22 12.14 -7.89
CA GLU A 76 20.16 11.07 -8.21
C GLU A 76 19.47 10.01 -9.06
N LEU A 77 18.24 9.61 -8.72
CA LEU A 77 17.45 8.68 -9.53
C LEU A 77 17.19 9.23 -10.94
N GLU A 78 16.86 10.51 -11.07
CA GLU A 78 16.70 11.19 -12.37
C GLU A 78 17.97 11.04 -13.24
N ARG A 79 19.14 11.35 -12.66
CA ARG A 79 20.43 11.24 -13.34
C ARG A 79 20.80 9.79 -13.66
N LYS A 80 20.61 8.88 -12.71
CA LYS A 80 21.06 7.48 -12.77
C LYS A 80 20.27 6.67 -13.80
N PHE A 81 18.98 6.94 -13.93
CA PHE A 81 18.08 6.25 -14.84
C PHE A 81 17.70 7.07 -16.07
N ASP A 82 18.24 8.28 -16.22
CA ASP A 82 17.92 9.23 -17.30
C ASP A 82 16.40 9.44 -17.41
N ILE A 83 15.83 9.98 -16.33
CA ILE A 83 14.40 10.30 -16.20
C ILE A 83 14.29 11.75 -15.75
N LYS A 84 13.62 12.61 -16.51
CA LYS A 84 13.57 14.06 -16.23
C LYS A 84 12.28 14.52 -15.55
N THR A 85 11.40 13.59 -15.22
CA THR A 85 10.02 13.87 -14.81
C THR A 85 9.73 13.40 -13.39
N LEU A 86 10.73 12.95 -12.61
CA LEU A 86 10.46 12.42 -11.27
C LEU A 86 10.04 13.52 -10.28
N LYS A 87 10.28 14.78 -10.62
CA LYS A 87 9.80 15.96 -9.87
C LYS A 87 8.58 16.64 -10.50
N ALA A 88 8.14 16.18 -11.67
CA ALA A 88 7.11 16.84 -12.46
C ALA A 88 5.71 16.30 -12.11
N PHE A 89 5.29 16.51 -10.86
CA PHE A 89 3.96 16.10 -10.39
C PHE A 89 3.34 17.10 -9.41
N PRO A 90 2.00 17.17 -9.31
CA PRO A 90 1.32 18.24 -8.56
C PRO A 90 1.73 18.35 -7.09
N GLU A 91 2.00 17.22 -6.44
CA GLU A 91 2.34 17.16 -5.02
C GLU A 91 3.85 17.31 -4.72
N TRP A 92 4.69 17.67 -5.70
CA TRP A 92 6.14 17.78 -5.49
C TRP A 92 6.51 18.76 -4.37
N SER A 93 5.93 19.97 -4.38
CA SER A 93 6.17 20.97 -3.35
C SER A 93 5.71 20.48 -1.97
N SER A 94 4.55 19.82 -1.91
CA SER A 94 4.05 19.18 -0.69
C SER A 94 5.00 18.11 -0.18
N PHE A 95 5.49 17.21 -1.05
CA PHE A 95 6.46 16.18 -0.67
C PHE A 95 7.74 16.81 -0.10
N VAL A 96 8.24 17.86 -0.73
CA VAL A 96 9.40 18.61 -0.24
C VAL A 96 9.14 19.17 1.15
N GLU A 97 8.03 19.88 1.36
CA GLU A 97 7.68 20.45 2.66
C GLU A 97 7.56 19.38 3.74
N ILE A 98 6.85 18.28 3.47
CA ILE A 98 6.67 17.16 4.40
C ILE A 98 8.03 16.55 4.76
N SER A 99 8.92 16.41 3.78
CA SER A 99 10.27 15.90 3.97
C SER A 99 11.13 16.83 4.84
N GLN A 100 11.03 18.14 4.64
CA GLN A 100 11.72 19.14 5.45
C GLN A 100 11.13 19.23 6.86
N ARG A 101 9.80 19.07 7.00
CA ARG A 101 9.15 19.01 8.30
C ARG A 101 9.61 17.79 9.09
N ARG A 102 9.82 16.62 8.46
CA ARG A 102 10.45 15.46 9.13
C ARG A 102 11.83 15.81 9.68
N ASN A 103 12.64 16.54 8.94
CA ASN A 103 13.96 16.97 9.40
C ASN A 103 13.85 17.91 10.60
N VAL A 104 12.95 18.90 10.54
CA VAL A 104 12.65 19.82 11.66
C VAL A 104 12.19 19.04 12.91
N MET A 105 11.29 18.08 12.73
CA MET A 105 10.77 17.22 13.82
C MET A 105 11.83 16.32 14.43
N THR A 106 12.90 15.98 13.71
CA THR A 106 13.93 15.05 14.18
C THR A 106 15.14 15.80 14.76
N HIS A 107 15.49 16.94 14.18
CA HIS A 107 16.79 17.59 14.41
C HIS A 107 16.71 19.03 14.91
N ASN A 108 15.54 19.68 14.86
CA ASN A 108 15.38 21.07 15.30
C ASN A 108 14.26 21.24 16.33
N ASP A 109 13.97 20.19 17.11
CA ASP A 109 12.93 20.16 18.15
C ASP A 109 11.56 20.67 17.68
N GLY A 110 11.21 20.44 16.42
CA GLY A 110 9.95 20.91 15.83
C GLY A 110 9.94 22.40 15.48
N ARG A 111 11.04 23.13 15.66
CA ARG A 111 11.12 24.57 15.39
C ARG A 111 11.52 24.88 13.96
N VAL A 112 10.94 25.92 13.39
CA VAL A 112 11.27 26.38 12.03
C VAL A 112 12.68 26.95 11.99
N SER A 113 13.46 26.56 10.99
CA SER A 113 14.79 27.11 10.69
C SER A 113 14.78 27.92 9.39
N GLN A 114 15.81 28.76 9.19
CA GLN A 114 16.02 29.46 7.91
C GLN A 114 16.12 28.47 6.74
N GLN A 115 16.77 27.32 6.96
CA GLN A 115 16.93 26.26 5.95
C GLN A 115 15.58 25.68 5.52
N TYR A 116 14.69 25.41 6.49
CA TYR A 116 13.35 24.89 6.19
C TYR A 116 12.59 25.83 5.25
N ILE A 117 12.56 27.13 5.56
CA ILE A 117 11.89 28.15 4.73
C ILE A 117 12.51 28.20 3.34
N MET A 118 13.84 28.30 3.26
CA MET A 118 14.56 28.43 2.00
C MET A 118 14.31 27.24 1.06
N VAL A 119 14.38 26.01 1.57
CA VAL A 119 14.17 24.80 0.75
C VAL A 119 12.71 24.70 0.28
N CYS A 120 11.77 24.98 1.17
CA CYS A 120 10.35 24.95 0.82
C CYS A 120 10.00 26.00 -0.25
N GLU A 121 10.48 27.23 -0.10
CA GLU A 121 10.27 28.29 -1.11
C GLU A 121 10.93 27.94 -2.44
N GLY A 122 12.15 27.40 -2.41
CA GLY A 122 12.84 26.92 -3.62
C GLY A 122 12.09 25.82 -4.37
N ALA A 123 11.28 25.03 -3.67
CA ALA A 123 10.40 24.02 -4.25
C ALA A 123 8.99 24.53 -4.61
N GLY A 124 8.71 25.83 -4.42
CA GLY A 124 7.43 26.43 -4.74
C GLY A 124 6.31 26.16 -3.71
N VAL A 125 6.67 25.84 -2.46
CA VAL A 125 5.70 25.69 -1.37
C VAL A 125 5.03 27.03 -1.10
N LYS A 126 3.69 27.03 -1.10
CA LYS A 126 2.88 28.20 -0.74
C LYS A 126 2.43 28.04 0.71
N PHE A 127 2.97 28.86 1.60
CA PHE A 127 2.55 28.88 2.99
C PHE A 127 1.35 29.82 3.19
N ASP A 128 0.44 29.43 4.09
CA ASP A 128 -0.69 30.27 4.50
C ASP A 128 -1.12 29.95 5.94
N PRO A 129 -0.76 30.79 6.94
CA PRO A 129 0.23 31.86 6.88
C PRO A 129 1.68 31.31 6.78
N LYS A 130 2.63 32.15 6.36
CA LYS A 130 4.06 31.79 6.37
C LYS A 130 4.58 31.71 7.80
N PRO A 131 5.18 30.58 8.23
CA PRO A 131 5.71 30.48 9.58
C PRO A 131 7.01 31.31 9.71
N MET A 132 7.23 31.85 10.90
CA MET A 132 8.45 32.57 11.26
C MET A 132 9.52 31.61 11.76
N ILE A 133 10.78 32.05 11.71
CA ILE A 133 11.89 31.29 12.28
C ILE A 133 11.70 31.16 13.79
N GLY A 134 11.87 29.94 14.31
CA GLY A 134 11.68 29.61 15.72
C GLY A 134 10.26 29.16 16.08
N ASP A 135 9.28 29.38 15.20
CA ASP A 135 7.91 28.87 15.37
C ASP A 135 7.92 27.35 15.52
N GLU A 136 7.06 26.84 16.39
CA GLU A 136 6.89 25.40 16.57
C GLU A 136 5.88 24.87 15.55
N LEU A 137 6.31 23.89 14.78
CA LEU A 137 5.46 23.18 13.82
C LEU A 137 4.76 22.03 14.54
N GLU A 138 3.46 21.91 14.31
CA GLU A 138 2.67 20.77 14.79
C GLU A 138 2.44 19.73 13.68
N ILE A 139 2.22 18.48 14.08
CA ILE A 139 1.72 17.40 13.23
C ILE A 139 0.29 17.08 13.67
N THR A 140 -0.69 17.74 13.06
CA THR A 140 -2.10 17.42 13.30
C THR A 140 -2.47 16.09 12.64
N PRO A 141 -3.58 15.44 13.05
CA PRO A 141 -4.07 14.23 12.37
C PRO A 141 -4.27 14.45 10.86
N GLU A 142 -4.86 15.57 10.46
CA GLU A 142 -5.10 15.91 9.05
C GLU A 142 -3.78 16.02 8.28
N TYR A 143 -2.78 16.70 8.87
CA TYR A 143 -1.45 16.80 8.28
C TYR A 143 -0.80 15.42 8.14
N LEU A 144 -0.89 14.57 9.16
CA LEU A 144 -0.37 13.20 9.13
C LEU A 144 -1.02 12.37 8.02
N PHE A 145 -2.35 12.42 7.87
CA PHE A 145 -3.05 11.71 6.80
C PHE A 145 -2.63 12.21 5.41
N ASN A 146 -2.47 13.52 5.24
CA ASN A 146 -1.95 14.09 4.01
C ASN A 146 -0.50 13.63 3.74
N ALA A 147 0.35 13.62 4.77
CA ALA A 147 1.72 13.13 4.65
C ALA A 147 1.78 11.65 4.23
N ILE A 148 0.98 10.80 4.87
CA ILE A 148 0.85 9.38 4.50
C ILE A 148 0.43 9.25 3.03
N PHE A 149 -0.56 10.03 2.59
CA PHE A 149 -1.01 10.03 1.20
C PHE A 149 0.11 10.43 0.23
N VAL A 150 0.75 11.59 0.44
CA VAL A 150 1.79 12.13 -0.45
C VAL A 150 3.00 11.20 -0.51
N VAL A 151 3.52 10.75 0.64
CA VAL A 151 4.69 9.86 0.69
C VAL A 151 4.38 8.51 0.05
N SER A 152 3.19 7.94 0.29
CA SER A 152 2.76 6.70 -0.37
C SER A 152 2.67 6.87 -1.89
N LYS A 153 2.13 8.00 -2.35
CA LYS A 153 2.01 8.32 -3.79
C LYS A 153 3.39 8.40 -4.44
N VAL A 154 4.33 9.10 -3.81
CA VAL A 154 5.71 9.21 -4.31
C VAL A 154 6.37 7.83 -4.38
N GLY A 155 6.25 7.00 -3.34
CA GLY A 155 6.78 5.63 -3.35
C GLY A 155 6.20 4.80 -4.51
N TYR A 156 4.89 4.83 -4.68
CA TYR A 156 4.18 4.15 -5.77
C TYR A 156 4.62 4.63 -7.16
N MET A 157 4.70 5.94 -7.37
CA MET A 157 5.15 6.54 -8.62
C MET A 157 6.59 6.17 -8.95
N LEU A 158 7.49 6.20 -7.98
CA LEU A 158 8.89 5.82 -8.15
C LEU A 158 9.01 4.34 -8.53
N ALA A 159 8.32 3.44 -7.83
CA ALA A 159 8.35 2.02 -8.15
C ALA A 159 7.94 1.76 -9.60
N HIS A 160 6.77 2.25 -10.03
CA HIS A 160 6.30 1.99 -11.39
C HIS A 160 7.12 2.71 -12.47
N THR A 161 7.63 3.90 -12.18
CA THR A 161 8.47 4.63 -13.14
C THR A 161 9.81 3.94 -13.34
N LEU A 162 10.48 3.55 -12.25
CA LEU A 162 11.78 2.87 -12.32
C LEU A 162 11.64 1.45 -12.87
N TRP A 163 10.64 0.68 -12.42
CA TRP A 163 10.39 -0.68 -12.90
C TRP A 163 10.26 -0.69 -14.43
N ARG A 164 9.36 0.14 -14.98
CA ARG A 164 9.15 0.23 -16.43
C ARG A 164 10.36 0.73 -17.20
N LYS A 165 11.14 1.67 -16.65
CA LYS A 165 12.37 2.17 -17.28
C LYS A 165 13.46 1.09 -17.33
N VAL A 166 13.58 0.30 -16.27
CA VAL A 166 14.67 -0.66 -16.08
C VAL A 166 14.36 -2.00 -16.75
N LEU A 167 13.15 -2.52 -16.55
CA LEU A 167 12.70 -3.85 -16.98
C LEU A 167 11.61 -3.72 -18.05
N VAL A 168 12.02 -3.23 -19.23
CA VAL A 168 11.13 -3.02 -20.39
C VAL A 168 10.44 -4.30 -20.90
N GLY A 169 10.92 -5.48 -20.50
CA GLY A 169 10.29 -6.75 -20.82
C GLY A 169 9.12 -7.11 -19.91
N GLU A 170 8.94 -6.41 -18.79
CA GLU A 170 7.94 -6.72 -17.75
C GLU A 170 6.80 -5.68 -17.70
N LEU A 171 6.47 -5.07 -18.84
CA LEU A 171 5.47 -3.99 -18.88
C LEU A 171 4.06 -4.48 -18.54
N GLN A 172 3.75 -5.74 -18.86
CA GLN A 172 2.47 -6.36 -18.57
C GLN A 172 2.33 -6.60 -17.05
N GLU A 173 3.33 -7.21 -16.44
CA GLU A 173 3.40 -7.46 -14.99
C GLU A 173 3.32 -6.13 -14.22
N ALA A 174 4.02 -5.10 -14.67
CA ALA A 174 3.92 -3.76 -14.09
C ALA A 174 2.52 -3.13 -14.25
N ASN A 175 1.77 -3.48 -15.30
CA ASN A 175 0.39 -3.03 -15.50
C ASN A 175 -0.61 -3.78 -14.60
N GLU A 176 -0.42 -5.09 -14.43
CA GLU A 176 -1.23 -5.94 -13.56
C GLU A 176 -1.06 -5.52 -12.10
N ALA A 177 0.20 -5.40 -11.62
CA ALA A 177 0.51 -4.94 -10.25
C ALA A 177 -0.06 -3.54 -9.96
N MET A 178 -0.06 -2.65 -10.95
CA MET A 178 -0.66 -1.32 -10.85
C MET A 178 -2.19 -1.41 -10.65
N ASN A 179 -2.87 -2.21 -11.47
CA ASN A 179 -4.32 -2.39 -11.36
C ASN A 179 -4.72 -3.08 -10.06
N GLU A 180 -3.95 -4.07 -9.62
CA GLU A 180 -4.12 -4.75 -8.33
C GLU A 180 -3.99 -3.76 -7.17
N THR A 181 -2.93 -2.94 -7.15
CA THR A 181 -2.74 -1.91 -6.12
C THR A 181 -3.92 -0.94 -6.05
N ILE A 182 -4.41 -0.46 -7.21
CA ILE A 182 -5.58 0.44 -7.24
C ILE A 182 -6.82 -0.27 -6.71
N TYR A 183 -7.06 -1.52 -7.13
CA TYR A 183 -8.18 -2.32 -6.65
C TYR A 183 -8.13 -2.55 -5.14
N GLU A 184 -6.97 -2.89 -4.58
CA GLU A 184 -6.79 -3.04 -3.13
C GLU A 184 -7.10 -1.75 -2.37
N LEU A 185 -6.71 -0.60 -2.91
CA LEU A 185 -7.04 0.70 -2.31
C LEU A 185 -8.55 0.94 -2.30
N LEU A 186 -9.27 0.56 -3.36
CA LEU A 186 -10.73 0.59 -3.39
C LEU A 186 -11.34 -0.35 -2.34
N MET A 187 -10.86 -1.59 -2.25
CA MET A 187 -11.33 -2.56 -1.24
C MET A 187 -11.16 -2.04 0.19
N ARG A 188 -10.07 -1.31 0.45
CA ARG A 188 -9.78 -0.66 1.74
C ARG A 188 -10.45 0.70 1.91
N LYS A 189 -11.31 1.12 0.97
CA LYS A 189 -12.01 2.42 0.95
C LYS A 189 -11.07 3.62 1.01
N ARG A 190 -9.84 3.48 0.51
CA ARG A 190 -8.85 4.57 0.38
C ARG A 190 -9.08 5.32 -0.93
N TRP A 191 -10.26 5.92 -1.07
CA TRP A 191 -10.77 6.49 -2.33
C TRP A 191 -9.83 7.54 -2.94
N THR A 192 -9.35 8.49 -2.14
CA THR A 192 -8.41 9.53 -2.59
C THR A 192 -7.11 8.93 -3.13
N SER A 193 -6.59 7.88 -2.48
CA SER A 193 -5.39 7.17 -2.95
C SER A 193 -5.66 6.40 -4.23
N ALA A 194 -6.76 5.65 -4.31
CA ALA A 194 -7.13 4.90 -5.50
C ALA A 194 -7.31 5.83 -6.72
N ALA A 195 -7.99 6.97 -6.53
CA ALA A 195 -8.14 7.99 -7.57
C ALA A 195 -6.78 8.51 -8.02
N ALA A 196 -5.94 9.01 -7.11
CA ALA A 196 -4.66 9.62 -7.46
C ALA A 196 -3.66 8.62 -8.08
N PHE A 197 -3.68 7.36 -7.65
CA PHE A 197 -2.83 6.30 -8.17
C PHE A 197 -3.29 5.86 -9.56
N GLY A 198 -4.61 5.80 -9.75
CA GLY A 198 -5.25 5.55 -11.03
C GLY A 198 -5.00 6.66 -12.06
N GLU A 199 -5.11 7.93 -11.65
CA GLU A 199 -4.78 9.09 -12.48
C GLU A 199 -3.32 9.06 -12.94
N PHE A 200 -2.39 8.79 -12.03
CA PHE A 200 -0.98 8.56 -12.40
C PHE A 200 -0.84 7.40 -13.38
N GLY A 201 -1.52 6.28 -13.11
CA GLY A 201 -1.50 5.11 -13.97
C GLY A 201 -2.10 5.33 -15.36
N LEU A 202 -2.89 6.39 -15.56
CA LEU A 202 -3.48 6.74 -16.86
C LEU A 202 -2.65 7.75 -17.66
N THR A 203 -1.53 8.25 -17.10
CA THR A 203 -0.60 9.12 -17.85
C THR A 203 0.08 8.40 -19.01
N ASP A 204 0.46 9.14 -20.05
CA ASP A 204 1.10 8.58 -21.26
C ASP A 204 2.29 7.65 -20.97
N PRO A 205 3.21 7.96 -20.04
CA PRO A 205 4.30 7.04 -19.72
C PRO A 205 3.84 5.70 -19.12
N MET A 206 2.71 5.69 -18.42
CA MET A 206 2.17 4.51 -17.72
C MET A 206 1.21 3.68 -18.58
N THR A 207 0.68 4.26 -19.66
CA THR A 207 -0.22 3.59 -20.62
C THR A 207 0.48 3.18 -21.91
N LYS A 208 1.78 3.47 -22.04
CA LYS A 208 2.56 3.01 -23.21
C LYS A 208 2.48 1.49 -23.36
N SER A 209 1.98 1.04 -24.51
CA SER A 209 1.85 -0.38 -24.86
C SER A 209 1.00 -1.19 -23.87
N ILE A 210 0.05 -0.55 -23.19
CA ILE A 210 -0.93 -1.24 -22.35
C ILE A 210 -1.96 -1.98 -23.22
N GLU A 211 -2.39 -3.15 -22.77
CA GLU A 211 -3.53 -3.85 -23.36
C GLU A 211 -4.82 -3.09 -23.09
N GLU A 212 -5.72 -3.07 -24.07
CA GLU A 212 -6.97 -2.30 -24.00
C GLU A 212 -7.85 -2.71 -22.81
N ILE A 213 -7.97 -4.02 -22.55
CA ILE A 213 -8.75 -4.54 -21.43
C ILE A 213 -8.18 -4.06 -20.08
N THR A 214 -6.86 -4.11 -19.94
CA THR A 214 -6.12 -3.68 -18.74
C THR A 214 -6.25 -2.18 -18.51
N GLN A 215 -6.23 -1.39 -19.59
CA GLN A 215 -6.48 0.05 -19.52
C GLN A 215 -7.93 0.36 -19.11
N LYS A 216 -8.91 -0.32 -19.69
CA LYS A 216 -10.33 -0.13 -19.34
C LYS A 216 -10.63 -0.49 -17.90
N ILE A 217 -10.04 -1.57 -17.38
CA ILE A 217 -10.11 -1.91 -15.94
C ILE A 217 -9.53 -0.77 -15.09
N ARG A 218 -8.38 -0.22 -15.48
CA ARG A 218 -7.76 0.92 -14.79
C ARG A 218 -8.69 2.13 -14.78
N VAL A 219 -9.30 2.48 -15.92
CA VAL A 219 -10.24 3.59 -16.03
C VAL A 219 -11.44 3.43 -15.11
N ILE A 220 -12.08 2.25 -15.11
CA ILE A 220 -13.21 1.95 -14.23
C ILE A 220 -12.80 2.09 -12.76
N ASN A 221 -11.69 1.48 -12.35
CA ASN A 221 -11.22 1.56 -10.97
C ASN A 221 -10.85 2.99 -10.55
N THR A 222 -10.23 3.78 -11.42
CA THR A 222 -9.98 5.20 -11.18
C THR A 222 -11.29 5.97 -11.01
N ALA A 223 -12.28 5.73 -11.86
CA ALA A 223 -13.58 6.38 -11.80
C ALA A 223 -14.34 6.05 -10.50
N ILE A 224 -14.28 4.80 -10.01
CA ILE A 224 -14.80 4.42 -8.69
C ILE A 224 -14.12 5.27 -7.59
N GLY A 225 -12.78 5.35 -7.61
CA GLY A 225 -12.02 6.15 -6.66
C GLY A 225 -12.41 7.62 -6.68
N LEU A 226 -12.53 8.22 -7.88
CA LEU A 226 -12.93 9.62 -8.07
C LEU A 226 -14.34 9.89 -7.54
N LYS A 227 -15.32 9.04 -7.88
CA LYS A 227 -16.71 9.16 -7.40
C LYS A 227 -16.76 9.20 -5.87
N HIS A 228 -16.13 8.23 -5.20
CA HIS A 228 -16.15 8.15 -3.73
C HIS A 228 -15.24 9.19 -3.05
N ALA A 229 -14.26 9.74 -3.75
CA ALA A 229 -13.46 10.88 -3.29
C ALA A 229 -14.20 12.23 -3.45
N LYS A 230 -15.50 12.23 -3.74
CA LYS A 230 -16.34 13.42 -3.98
C LYS A 230 -15.91 14.22 -5.22
N ARG A 231 -15.27 13.57 -6.20
CA ARG A 231 -14.83 14.12 -7.49
C ARG A 231 -15.65 13.53 -8.65
N LYS A 232 -16.99 13.56 -8.53
CA LYS A 232 -17.90 12.94 -9.51
C LYS A 232 -17.76 13.54 -10.92
N SER A 233 -17.61 14.86 -11.03
CA SER A 233 -17.37 15.53 -12.32
C SER A 233 -16.15 14.97 -13.05
N ASP A 234 -15.08 14.70 -12.31
CA ASP A 234 -13.82 14.18 -12.85
C ASP A 234 -13.98 12.72 -13.27
N ALA A 235 -14.75 11.94 -12.49
CA ALA A 235 -15.11 10.57 -12.85
C ALA A 235 -15.90 10.52 -14.16
N ASP A 236 -16.92 11.39 -14.30
CA ASP A 236 -17.75 11.48 -15.51
C ASP A 236 -16.91 11.93 -16.72
N ALA A 237 -16.05 12.93 -16.54
CA ALA A 237 -15.13 13.39 -17.58
C ALA A 237 -14.17 12.28 -18.03
N LEU A 238 -13.61 11.53 -17.08
CA LEU A 238 -12.74 10.38 -17.37
C LEU A 238 -13.49 9.31 -18.16
N LEU A 239 -14.68 8.89 -17.70
CA LEU A 239 -15.46 7.87 -18.40
C LEU A 239 -15.85 8.30 -19.82
N ASN A 240 -16.22 9.57 -20.01
CA ASN A 240 -16.60 10.09 -21.33
C ASN A 240 -15.39 10.28 -22.27
N SER A 241 -14.15 10.21 -21.76
CA SER A 241 -12.95 10.29 -22.59
C SER A 241 -12.60 8.97 -23.31
N PHE A 242 -13.32 7.87 -22.98
CA PHE A 242 -13.13 6.55 -23.58
C PHE A 242 -14.34 6.12 -24.39
N ASP A 243 -14.11 5.39 -25.48
CA ASP A 243 -15.17 4.72 -26.23
C ASP A 243 -15.50 3.35 -25.64
N TRP A 244 -16.77 3.16 -25.31
CA TRP A 244 -17.32 1.96 -24.69
C TRP A 244 -18.30 1.20 -25.57
N SER A 245 -18.58 1.72 -26.78
CA SER A 245 -19.61 1.19 -27.69
C SER A 245 -19.38 -0.29 -28.03
N ALA A 246 -18.13 -0.65 -28.34
CA ALA A 246 -17.69 -1.99 -28.71
C ALA A 246 -17.21 -2.87 -27.54
N CYS A 247 -17.45 -2.47 -26.29
CA CYS A 247 -17.04 -3.26 -25.13
C CYS A 247 -17.96 -4.46 -24.84
N ILE A 248 -17.39 -5.47 -24.17
CA ILE A 248 -18.15 -6.52 -23.51
C ILE A 248 -19.15 -5.94 -22.49
N ARG A 249 -20.21 -6.69 -22.22
CA ARG A 249 -21.33 -6.24 -21.37
C ARG A 249 -20.86 -5.88 -19.96
N ASP A 250 -19.83 -6.54 -19.45
CA ASP A 250 -19.23 -6.30 -18.13
C ASP A 250 -18.78 -4.85 -17.94
N PHE A 251 -18.14 -4.25 -18.96
CA PHE A 251 -17.77 -2.82 -18.91
C PHE A 251 -18.98 -1.91 -19.02
N LYS A 252 -19.96 -2.26 -19.85
CA LYS A 252 -21.22 -1.49 -19.99
C LYS A 252 -21.96 -1.44 -18.65
N LEU A 253 -22.06 -2.58 -17.96
CA LEU A 253 -22.60 -2.66 -16.61
C LEU A 253 -21.85 -1.72 -15.66
N ALA A 254 -20.52 -1.75 -15.66
CA ALA A 254 -19.72 -0.89 -14.77
C ALA A 254 -19.98 0.61 -15.00
N ILE A 255 -20.11 1.03 -16.26
CA ILE A 255 -20.40 2.43 -16.61
C ILE A 255 -21.80 2.82 -16.13
N GLU A 256 -22.83 2.02 -16.41
CA GLU A 256 -24.20 2.34 -15.99
C GLU A 256 -24.33 2.40 -14.46
N VAL A 257 -23.60 1.55 -13.74
CA VAL A 257 -23.50 1.63 -12.27
C VAL A 257 -22.82 2.92 -11.82
N LEU A 258 -21.70 3.30 -12.44
CA LEU A 258 -20.98 4.53 -12.10
C LEU A 258 -21.80 5.79 -12.41
N LYS A 259 -22.56 5.78 -13.51
CA LYS A 259 -23.50 6.83 -13.91
C LYS A 259 -24.81 6.81 -13.12
N GLU A 260 -24.99 5.84 -12.22
CA GLU A 260 -26.18 5.68 -11.37
C GLU A 260 -27.48 5.40 -12.16
N ASN A 261 -27.33 4.88 -13.39
CA ASN A 261 -28.43 4.43 -14.25
C ASN A 261 -28.87 3.01 -13.84
N TYR A 262 -29.35 2.87 -12.60
CA TYR A 262 -29.56 1.58 -11.96
C TYR A 262 -30.56 0.65 -12.67
N SER A 263 -31.57 1.21 -13.34
CA SER A 263 -32.52 0.43 -14.14
C SER A 263 -31.83 -0.28 -15.31
N GLU A 264 -30.98 0.44 -16.03
CA GLU A 264 -30.22 -0.11 -17.17
C GLU A 264 -29.13 -1.07 -16.68
N ALA A 265 -28.42 -0.71 -15.60
CA ALA A 265 -27.45 -1.60 -14.96
C ALA A 265 -28.08 -2.95 -14.58
N ALA A 266 -29.30 -2.96 -14.02
CA ALA A 266 -30.00 -4.19 -13.68
C ALA A 266 -30.37 -5.02 -14.92
N GLN A 267 -30.72 -4.36 -16.03
CA GLN A 267 -30.99 -5.06 -17.28
C GLN A 267 -29.73 -5.71 -17.85
N ILE A 268 -28.62 -4.98 -17.92
CA ILE A 268 -27.33 -5.51 -18.37
C ILE A 268 -26.87 -6.66 -17.46
N MET A 269 -27.08 -6.54 -16.15
CA MET A 269 -26.79 -7.60 -15.18
C MET A 269 -27.58 -8.88 -15.48
N ARG A 270 -28.88 -8.78 -15.82
CA ARG A 270 -29.70 -9.93 -16.27
C ARG A 270 -29.16 -10.56 -17.55
N ASP A 271 -28.78 -9.72 -18.51
CA ASP A 271 -28.24 -10.17 -19.80
C ASP A 271 -26.89 -10.89 -19.65
N ILE A 272 -26.04 -10.45 -18.71
CA ILE A 272 -24.79 -11.13 -18.34
C ILE A 272 -25.08 -12.48 -17.66
N GLY A 273 -26.03 -12.49 -16.72
CA GLY A 273 -26.43 -13.68 -15.97
C GLY A 273 -25.26 -14.33 -15.21
N LYS A 274 -25.09 -15.65 -15.35
CA LYS A 274 -24.01 -16.42 -14.70
C LYS A 274 -22.74 -16.56 -15.55
N LYS A 275 -22.68 -15.91 -16.72
CA LYS A 275 -21.65 -16.12 -17.74
C LYS A 275 -20.80 -14.87 -18.02
N GLY A 276 -20.77 -13.91 -17.10
CA GLY A 276 -19.90 -12.74 -17.23
C GLY A 276 -18.44 -13.12 -17.39
N GLU A 277 -17.70 -12.34 -18.17
CA GLU A 277 -16.28 -12.58 -18.46
C GLU A 277 -15.38 -12.02 -17.35
N LEU A 278 -15.76 -10.87 -16.78
CA LEU A 278 -15.04 -10.18 -15.71
C LEU A 278 -15.89 -10.09 -14.43
N VAL A 279 -17.21 -9.95 -14.59
CA VAL A 279 -18.18 -9.83 -13.50
C VAL A 279 -18.80 -11.21 -13.25
N HIS A 280 -18.18 -11.94 -12.33
CA HIS A 280 -18.75 -13.18 -11.80
C HIS A 280 -19.54 -12.92 -10.52
N GLN A 281 -20.21 -13.96 -10.00
CA GLN A 281 -21.04 -13.84 -8.80
C GLN A 281 -20.34 -13.14 -7.64
N LEU A 282 -19.07 -13.50 -7.36
CA LEU A 282 -18.27 -12.91 -6.27
C LEU A 282 -18.01 -11.41 -6.47
N ALA A 283 -17.84 -10.95 -7.72
CA ALA A 283 -17.65 -9.53 -8.00
C ALA A 283 -18.85 -8.70 -7.53
N TYR A 284 -20.08 -9.23 -7.66
CA TYR A 284 -21.27 -8.58 -7.13
C TYR A 284 -21.27 -8.45 -5.60
N HIS A 285 -20.52 -9.27 -4.86
CA HIS A 285 -20.40 -9.19 -3.39
C HIS A 285 -19.28 -8.25 -2.95
N ASP A 286 -18.14 -8.32 -3.65
CA ASP A 286 -16.90 -7.73 -3.12
C ASP A 286 -16.48 -6.46 -3.86
N TRP A 287 -16.68 -6.37 -5.18
CA TRP A 287 -16.16 -5.25 -5.97
C TRP A 287 -16.78 -3.90 -5.53
N PRO A 288 -15.99 -2.90 -5.11
CA PRO A 288 -16.51 -1.61 -4.64
C PRO A 288 -17.41 -0.88 -5.64
N LEU A 289 -17.29 -1.18 -6.93
CA LEU A 289 -18.19 -0.71 -7.99
C LEU A 289 -19.67 -0.83 -7.61
N PHE A 290 -20.07 -1.94 -6.99
CA PHE A 290 -21.47 -2.23 -6.69
C PHE A 290 -21.91 -1.81 -5.29
N GLU A 291 -21.07 -1.12 -4.50
CA GLU A 291 -21.36 -0.80 -3.08
C GLU A 291 -22.70 -0.09 -2.92
N GLU A 292 -22.98 0.93 -3.72
CA GLU A 292 -24.26 1.65 -3.71
C GLU A 292 -25.38 0.86 -4.41
N PHE A 293 -25.06 0.19 -5.52
CA PHE A 293 -26.06 -0.54 -6.31
C PHE A 293 -26.67 -1.72 -5.55
N ARG A 294 -25.90 -2.39 -4.68
CA ARG A 294 -26.38 -3.47 -3.82
C ARG A 294 -27.57 -3.06 -2.94
N GLY A 295 -27.64 -1.78 -2.54
CA GLY A 295 -28.75 -1.25 -1.74
C GLY A 295 -30.02 -0.97 -2.54
N ARG A 296 -30.00 -1.14 -3.86
CA ARG A 296 -31.13 -0.83 -4.76
C ARG A 296 -32.02 -2.05 -4.97
N ARG A 297 -33.32 -1.81 -5.13
CA ARG A 297 -34.30 -2.88 -5.38
C ARG A 297 -34.01 -3.59 -6.70
N GLU A 298 -33.64 -2.82 -7.72
CA GLU A 298 -33.31 -3.27 -9.06
C GLU A 298 -32.18 -4.32 -9.05
N PHE A 299 -31.17 -4.12 -8.19
CA PHE A 299 -30.09 -5.08 -8.00
C PHE A 299 -30.57 -6.35 -7.30
N GLN A 300 -31.33 -6.22 -6.21
CA GLN A 300 -31.79 -7.35 -5.41
C GLN A 300 -32.64 -8.31 -6.25
N GLU A 301 -33.58 -7.75 -7.02
CA GLU A 301 -34.44 -8.50 -7.94
C GLU A 301 -33.62 -9.19 -9.04
N ALA A 302 -32.75 -8.43 -9.74
CA ALA A 302 -31.90 -9.01 -10.78
C ALA A 302 -30.98 -10.12 -10.23
N TYR A 303 -30.40 -9.93 -9.05
CA TYR A 303 -29.53 -10.91 -8.42
C TYR A 303 -30.27 -12.21 -8.08
N GLU A 304 -31.45 -12.11 -7.46
CA GLU A 304 -32.27 -13.27 -7.11
C GLU A 304 -32.76 -14.01 -8.36
N GLU A 305 -33.15 -13.28 -9.42
CA GLU A 305 -33.53 -13.89 -10.70
C GLU A 305 -32.39 -14.69 -11.32
N ILE A 306 -31.16 -14.17 -11.30
CA ILE A 306 -29.98 -14.82 -11.89
C ILE A 306 -29.53 -16.01 -11.04
N TYR A 307 -29.38 -15.81 -9.73
CA TYR A 307 -28.72 -16.77 -8.85
C TYR A 307 -29.67 -17.67 -8.06
N LYS A 308 -30.98 -17.39 -8.12
CA LYS A 308 -32.06 -18.14 -7.44
C LYS A 308 -31.93 -18.15 -5.91
N VAL A 309 -31.23 -17.16 -5.36
CA VAL A 309 -31.02 -16.95 -3.92
C VAL A 309 -31.01 -15.44 -3.66
N PRO A 310 -31.71 -14.94 -2.62
CA PRO A 310 -31.64 -13.55 -2.22
C PRO A 310 -30.21 -13.12 -1.88
N PHE A 311 -29.78 -11.93 -2.34
CA PHE A 311 -28.43 -11.45 -2.08
C PHE A 311 -28.13 -11.34 -0.58
N LEU A 312 -29.05 -10.74 0.20
CA LEU A 312 -28.89 -10.55 1.64
C LEU A 312 -28.79 -11.87 2.42
N GLU A 313 -29.51 -12.90 2.00
CA GLU A 313 -29.42 -14.23 2.62
C GLU A 313 -28.03 -14.83 2.41
N LYS A 314 -27.49 -14.72 1.19
CA LYS A 314 -26.15 -15.20 0.88
C LYS A 314 -25.07 -14.48 1.70
N VAL A 315 -25.13 -13.15 1.79
CA VAL A 315 -24.22 -12.33 2.60
C VAL A 315 -24.28 -12.73 4.08
N SER A 316 -25.48 -12.94 4.62
CA SER A 316 -25.67 -13.38 6.01
C SER A 316 -25.06 -14.76 6.26
N ASN A 317 -25.25 -15.71 5.35
CA ASN A 317 -24.69 -17.06 5.45
C ASN A 317 -23.15 -17.03 5.43
N GLU A 318 -22.55 -16.25 4.53
CA GLU A 318 -21.10 -16.08 4.45
C GLU A 318 -20.52 -15.44 5.71
N ALA A 319 -21.18 -14.40 6.25
CA ALA A 319 -20.79 -13.76 7.51
C ALA A 319 -20.86 -14.72 8.70
N GLN A 320 -21.89 -15.57 8.77
CA GLN A 320 -22.01 -16.61 9.79
C GLN A 320 -20.90 -17.66 9.68
N VAL A 321 -20.56 -18.10 8.46
CA VAL A 321 -19.45 -19.03 8.22
C VAL A 321 -18.11 -18.42 8.63
N ALA A 322 -17.85 -17.15 8.29
CA ALA A 322 -16.64 -16.44 8.70
C ALA A 322 -16.56 -16.30 10.23
N SER A 323 -17.67 -15.96 10.90
CA SER A 323 -17.75 -15.87 12.36
C SER A 323 -17.48 -17.23 13.04
N LYS A 324 -18.01 -18.33 12.49
CA LYS A 324 -17.73 -19.69 12.98
C LYS A 324 -16.26 -20.07 12.82
N LYS A 325 -15.63 -19.79 11.66
CA LYS A 325 -14.19 -20.01 11.44
C LYS A 325 -13.34 -19.21 12.43
N LEU A 326 -13.63 -17.91 12.62
CA LEU A 326 -12.94 -17.06 13.61
C LEU A 326 -13.05 -17.61 15.04
N LYS A 327 -14.24 -18.07 15.44
CA LYS A 327 -14.45 -18.71 16.75
C LYS A 327 -13.66 -20.02 16.86
N GLN A 328 -13.62 -20.82 15.81
CA GLN A 328 -12.89 -22.08 15.79
C GLN A 328 -11.37 -21.86 15.83
N THR A 329 -10.82 -20.94 15.04
CA THR A 329 -9.38 -20.59 15.07
C THR A 329 -8.98 -19.99 16.41
N LYS A 330 -9.84 -19.17 17.03
CA LYS A 330 -9.62 -18.63 18.39
C LYS A 330 -9.68 -19.72 19.46
N LEU A 331 -10.53 -20.72 19.27
CA LEU A 331 -10.65 -21.88 20.16
C LEU A 331 -9.41 -22.79 20.03
N GLU A 332 -8.97 -23.06 18.79
CA GLU A 332 -7.77 -23.83 18.49
C GLU A 332 -6.49 -23.14 18.99
N SER A 333 -6.39 -21.81 18.92
CA SER A 333 -5.26 -21.06 19.48
C SER A 333 -5.26 -21.05 21.02
N LEU A 334 -6.42 -21.05 21.66
CA LEU A 334 -6.57 -21.23 23.11
C LEU A 334 -6.17 -22.65 23.57
N PHE A 335 -6.43 -23.68 22.76
CA PHE A 335 -6.01 -25.06 23.07
C PHE A 335 -4.54 -25.35 22.70
N SER A 336 -3.98 -24.66 21.71
CA SER A 336 -2.55 -24.75 21.35
C SER A 336 -1.64 -24.03 22.35
N SER A 337 -2.13 -22.95 22.99
CA SER A 337 -1.39 -22.21 24.03
C SER A 337 -1.46 -22.83 25.45
N GLY A 338 -2.22 -23.90 25.64
CA GLY A 338 -2.34 -24.63 26.92
C GLY A 338 -1.31 -25.74 27.15
N GLY A 339 -0.42 -26.01 26.19
CA GLY A 339 0.56 -27.10 26.25
C GLY A 339 1.90 -26.74 26.91
N SER A 340 1.90 -26.10 28.09
CA SER A 340 3.13 -25.97 28.90
C SER A 340 3.15 -27.01 30.02
N GLN A 341 4.21 -27.83 29.98
CA GLN A 341 4.51 -28.94 30.88
C GLN A 341 4.26 -28.60 32.36
N VAL A 342 3.25 -29.24 32.96
CA VAL A 342 3.23 -29.43 34.42
C VAL A 342 4.32 -30.44 34.75
N LYS A 343 5.52 -29.95 35.10
CA LYS A 343 6.54 -30.75 35.77
C LYS A 343 5.93 -31.30 37.07
N LYS A 344 5.75 -32.62 37.14
CA LYS A 344 5.46 -33.32 38.40
C LYS A 344 6.56 -33.01 39.40
N ALA A 345 6.24 -32.23 40.43
CA ALA A 345 7.11 -32.05 41.58
C ALA A 345 7.22 -33.38 42.34
N ALA A 346 8.45 -33.87 42.49
CA ALA A 346 8.75 -35.03 43.34
C ALA A 346 8.44 -34.70 44.82
N PRO A 347 7.96 -35.66 45.62
CA PRO A 347 7.57 -35.41 47.00
C PRO A 347 8.80 -35.19 47.88
N LYS A 348 8.84 -34.08 48.62
CA LYS A 348 9.84 -33.79 49.66
C LYS A 348 9.72 -34.85 50.77
N LYS A 349 10.80 -35.61 51.01
CA LYS A 349 10.96 -36.53 52.14
C LYS A 349 10.93 -35.73 53.46
N ALA A 350 10.07 -36.16 54.38
CA ALA A 350 10.00 -35.66 55.75
C ALA A 350 11.18 -36.17 56.60
N ALA A 351 11.73 -35.30 57.46
CA ALA A 351 12.72 -35.66 58.47
C ALA A 351 12.09 -36.52 59.60
N PRO A 352 12.87 -37.42 60.24
CA PRO A 352 12.32 -38.44 61.13
C PRO A 352 11.95 -37.89 62.51
N LYS A 353 10.80 -38.36 63.02
CA LYS A 353 10.31 -38.10 64.38
C LYS A 353 11.20 -38.82 65.41
N LYS A 354 11.71 -38.08 66.41
CA LYS A 354 12.35 -38.64 67.61
C LYS A 354 11.34 -39.47 68.42
N ALA A 355 11.76 -40.68 68.80
CA ALA A 355 10.99 -41.61 69.60
C ALA A 355 10.97 -41.21 71.09
N VAL A 356 9.81 -41.37 71.72
CA VAL A 356 9.60 -41.29 73.17
C VAL A 356 9.56 -42.73 73.70
N PRO A 357 10.41 -43.14 74.67
CA PRO A 357 10.32 -44.47 75.25
C PRO A 357 9.28 -44.47 76.39
N LYS A 358 8.36 -45.43 76.36
CA LYS A 358 7.43 -45.70 77.47
C LYS A 358 8.06 -46.69 78.46
N LYS A 359 8.10 -46.23 79.71
CA LYS A 359 7.86 -46.91 81.00
C LYS A 359 8.72 -48.14 81.38
N ALA A 360 9.33 -48.03 82.56
CA ALA A 360 9.23 -49.05 83.59
C ALA A 360 9.18 -48.37 84.98
N VAL A 361 8.14 -48.69 85.76
CA VAL A 361 8.07 -48.54 87.22
C VAL A 361 8.45 -49.92 87.78
N PRO A 362 9.31 -50.03 88.80
CA PRO A 362 8.77 -50.54 90.08
C PRO A 362 9.51 -50.12 91.38
N LYS A 363 8.70 -50.18 92.45
CA LYS A 363 8.98 -50.16 93.90
C LYS A 363 9.25 -48.82 94.58
#